data_AF-A0A3Q0RVM2-F1
#
_entry.id   AF-A0A3Q0RVM2-F1
#
_cell.length_a   1.000
_cell.length_b   1.000
_cell.length_c   1.000
_cell.angle_alpha   90.00
_cell.angle_beta   90.00
_cell.angle_gamma   90.00
#
_symmetry.space_group_name_H-M   'P 1'
#
loop_
_entity.id
_entity.type
_entity.pdbx_description
1 polymer ?
#
loop_
_entity_poly.entity_id
_entity_poly.type
_entity_poly.pdbx_seq_one_letter_code
_entity_poly.pdbx_strand_id
1 'polypeptide(L)'
;LNNSLQVKSSQPKGLLSLYPILCVTLQVFGGLVWILVASTKVQDQNPLGWVMFVSVFCFVMTTLWFFIFLCGGNQSSIWPSLDAGYHFVAVVFFLSASVVLAYITIWLGEAYKNLPDPQVLKVYQLYISAVVMSYVATLLYFLHAIFSALRWKRS
;
A
#
# COMPACT_ATOMS: atom_id res chain seq x y z
N LEU A 1 -41.49 14.84 26.46
CA LEU A 1 -40.09 14.61 26.90
C LEU A 1 -39.78 13.13 26.73
N ASN A 2 -39.50 12.68 25.50
CA ASN A 2 -39.03 11.32 25.27
C ASN A 2 -37.56 11.43 24.87
N ASN A 3 -36.68 11.25 25.86
CA ASN A 3 -35.23 11.27 25.68
C ASN A 3 -34.85 9.97 24.96
N SER A 4 -34.88 9.99 23.63
CA SER A 4 -34.08 9.08 22.81
C SER A 4 -32.62 9.37 23.14
N LEU A 5 -32.09 8.63 24.13
CA LEU A 5 -30.68 8.49 24.40
C LEU A 5 -30.03 7.93 23.13
N GLN A 6 -29.65 8.87 22.26
CA GLN A 6 -28.61 8.68 21.27
C GLN A 6 -27.40 8.18 22.05
N VAL A 7 -27.21 6.87 22.08
CA VAL A 7 -25.94 6.24 22.42
C VAL A 7 -24.99 6.70 21.32
N LYS A 8 -24.46 7.93 21.48
CA LYS A 8 -23.33 8.43 20.73
C LYS A 8 -22.19 7.57 21.17
N SER A 9 -21.99 6.44 20.47
CA SER A 9 -20.86 5.55 20.71
C SER A 9 -19.62 6.41 20.65
N SER A 10 -19.02 6.69 21.81
CA SER A 10 -17.84 7.53 21.86
C SER A 10 -16.76 6.79 21.08
N GLN A 11 -16.41 7.35 19.94
CA GLN A 11 -15.42 6.79 19.04
C GLN A 11 -14.12 6.67 19.84
N PRO A 12 -13.47 5.49 19.91
CA PRO A 12 -12.19 5.38 20.60
C PRO A 12 -11.23 6.32 19.89
N LYS A 13 -10.83 7.39 20.59
CA LYS A 13 -10.01 8.50 20.05
C LYS A 13 -8.75 7.99 19.34
N GLY A 14 -8.25 6.82 19.71
CA GLY A 14 -7.12 6.14 19.07
C GLY A 14 -7.35 5.71 17.61
N LEU A 15 -8.57 5.30 17.21
CA LEU A 15 -8.83 4.82 15.85
C LEU A 15 -8.83 5.96 14.81
N LEU A 16 -9.34 7.13 15.20
CA LEU A 16 -9.30 8.36 14.40
C LEU A 16 -7.89 8.95 14.31
N SER A 17 -7.10 8.81 15.37
CA SER A 17 -5.71 9.29 15.42
C SER A 17 -4.76 8.49 14.51
N LEU A 18 -5.09 7.23 14.20
CA LEU A 18 -4.22 6.36 13.41
C LEU A 18 -4.33 6.61 11.90
N TYR A 19 -5.48 7.13 11.45
CA TYR A 19 -5.79 7.32 10.03
C TYR A 19 -4.81 8.23 9.26
N PRO A 20 -4.47 9.44 9.74
CA PRO A 20 -3.48 10.28 9.07
C PRO A 20 -2.07 9.67 9.09
N ILE A 21 -1.71 8.94 10.16
CA ILE A 21 -0.43 8.25 10.28
C ILE A 21 -0.35 7.10 9.26
N LEU A 22 -1.45 6.35 9.11
CA LEU A 22 -1.56 5.26 8.14
C LEU A 22 -1.45 5.80 6.70
N CYS A 23 -2.08 6.93 6.42
CA CYS A 23 -2.02 7.58 5.11
C CYS A 23 -0.59 8.03 4.74
N VAL A 24 0.13 8.67 5.67
CA VAL A 24 1.52 9.10 5.46
C VAL A 24 2.46 7.90 5.32
N THR A 25 2.30 6.87 6.15
CA THR A 25 3.14 5.66 6.07
C THR A 25 2.88 4.89 4.76
N LEU A 26 1.63 4.78 4.31
CA LEU A 26 1.25 4.21 3.02
C LEU A 26 1.91 4.94 1.84
N GLN A 27 1.97 6.27 1.88
CA GLN A 27 2.62 7.09 0.86
C GLN A 27 4.13 6.79 0.75
N VAL A 28 4.80 6.65 1.90
CA VAL A 28 6.26 6.39 1.97
C VAL A 28 6.58 4.99 1.46
N PHE A 29 5.92 3.95 1.97
CA PHE A 29 6.18 2.58 1.56
C PHE A 29 5.76 2.30 0.12
N GLY A 30 4.63 2.86 -0.32
CA GLY A 30 4.20 2.78 -1.72
C GLY A 30 5.14 3.47 -2.68
N GLY A 31 5.78 4.58 -2.27
CA GLY A 31 6.78 5.29 -3.06
C GLY A 31 8.15 4.57 -3.12
N LEU A 32 8.55 3.94 -2.02
CA LEU A 32 9.81 3.19 -1.94
C LEU A 32 9.85 2.04 -2.95
N VAL A 33 8.77 1.27 -3.11
CA VAL A 33 8.76 0.07 -3.98
C VAL A 33 9.16 0.38 -5.42
N TRP A 34 8.55 1.38 -6.07
CA TRP A 34 8.93 1.73 -7.45
C TRP A 34 10.30 2.40 -7.54
N ILE A 35 10.75 3.14 -6.53
CA ILE A 35 12.10 3.74 -6.51
C ILE A 35 13.17 2.64 -6.43
N LEU A 36 12.97 1.62 -5.60
CA LEU A 36 13.89 0.49 -5.49
C LEU A 36 13.96 -0.31 -6.81
N VAL A 37 12.81 -0.55 -7.45
CA VAL A 37 12.75 -1.22 -8.76
C VAL A 37 13.38 -0.36 -9.87
N ALA A 38 13.12 0.95 -9.89
CA ALA A 38 13.73 1.85 -10.86
C ALA A 38 15.26 1.94 -10.68
N SER A 39 15.75 1.83 -9.44
CA SER A 39 17.18 1.88 -9.10
C SER A 39 17.98 0.72 -9.72
N THR A 40 17.33 -0.41 -10.02
CA THR A 40 17.97 -1.52 -10.76
C THR A 40 18.05 -1.25 -12.27
N LYS A 41 17.63 -0.06 -12.74
CA LYS A 41 17.50 0.30 -14.17
C LYS A 41 16.53 -0.57 -14.96
N VAL A 42 15.66 -1.33 -14.28
CA VAL A 42 14.65 -2.19 -14.91
C VAL A 42 15.28 -3.14 -15.94
N GLN A 43 16.29 -3.92 -15.50
CA GLN A 43 17.00 -4.83 -16.42
C GLN A 43 16.07 -5.87 -17.05
N ASP A 44 15.03 -6.31 -16.33
CA ASP A 44 13.97 -7.18 -16.85
C ASP A 44 12.66 -6.40 -17.03
N GLN A 45 12.52 -5.75 -18.19
CA GLN A 45 11.37 -4.87 -18.50
C GLN A 45 10.01 -5.53 -18.22
N ASN A 46 9.90 -6.83 -18.49
CA ASN A 46 8.77 -7.65 -18.13
C ASN A 46 9.28 -8.79 -17.24
N PRO A 47 8.93 -8.87 -15.94
CA PRO A 47 7.67 -8.42 -15.33
C PRO A 47 7.79 -7.21 -14.38
N LEU A 48 8.92 -6.51 -14.34
CA LEU A 48 9.12 -5.36 -13.44
C LEU A 48 8.26 -4.14 -13.81
N GLY A 49 7.90 -3.99 -15.08
CA GLY A 49 7.00 -2.93 -15.53
C GLY A 49 5.63 -2.99 -14.84
N TRP A 50 5.12 -4.20 -14.54
CA TRP A 50 3.87 -4.37 -13.80
C TRP A 50 3.98 -3.84 -12.37
N VAL A 51 5.09 -4.14 -11.69
CA VAL A 51 5.34 -3.72 -10.32
C VAL A 51 5.44 -2.21 -10.24
N MET A 52 6.14 -1.59 -11.18
CA MET A 52 6.25 -0.14 -11.28
C MET A 52 4.88 0.50 -11.54
N PHE A 53 4.10 -0.04 -12.48
CA PHE A 53 2.74 0.43 -12.76
C PHE A 53 1.86 0.41 -11.51
N VAL A 54 1.79 -0.74 -10.82
CA VAL A 54 1.00 -0.90 -9.59
C VAL A 54 1.41 0.13 -8.53
N SER A 55 2.72 0.25 -8.28
CA SER A 55 3.24 1.10 -7.22
C SER A 55 3.03 2.59 -7.52
N VAL A 56 3.22 3.03 -8.76
CA VAL A 56 2.95 4.42 -9.18
C VAL A 56 1.44 4.72 -9.19
N PHE A 57 0.62 3.82 -9.71
CA PHE A 57 -0.85 3.97 -9.73
C PHE A 57 -1.39 4.15 -8.30
N CYS A 58 -1.03 3.25 -7.39
CA CYS A 58 -1.45 3.36 -5.99
C CYS A 58 -0.86 4.60 -5.30
N PHE A 59 0.36 5.01 -5.63
CA PHE A 59 0.95 6.23 -5.08
C PHE A 59 0.14 7.47 -5.47
N VAL A 60 -0.16 7.65 -6.76
CA VAL A 60 -0.94 8.79 -7.27
C VAL A 60 -2.36 8.80 -6.69
N MET A 61 -3.03 7.64 -6.67
CA MET A 61 -4.39 7.54 -6.15
C MET A 61 -4.46 7.81 -4.64
N THR A 62 -3.51 7.29 -3.86
CA THR A 62 -3.44 7.58 -2.41
C THR A 62 -3.12 9.05 -2.14
N THR A 63 -2.29 9.68 -2.98
CA THR A 63 -2.05 11.15 -2.92
C THR A 63 -3.33 11.95 -3.23
N LEU A 64 -4.06 11.57 -4.28
CA LEU A 64 -5.33 12.21 -4.61
C LEU A 64 -6.33 12.09 -3.45
N TRP A 65 -6.43 10.89 -2.87
CA TRP A 65 -7.22 10.65 -1.67
C TRP A 65 -6.84 11.56 -0.52
N PHE A 66 -5.54 11.67 -0.21
CA PHE A 66 -5.06 12.56 0.84
C PHE A 66 -5.50 14.01 0.63
N PHE A 67 -5.39 14.55 -0.59
CA PHE A 67 -5.83 15.91 -0.89
C PHE A 67 -7.35 16.10 -0.76
N ILE A 68 -8.15 15.13 -1.23
CA ILE A 68 -9.61 15.17 -1.07
C ILE A 68 -10.00 15.21 0.42
N PHE A 69 -9.31 14.43 1.26
CA PHE A 69 -9.51 14.44 2.71
C PHE A 69 -9.12 15.80 3.33
N LEU A 70 -8.01 16.41 2.92
CA LEU A 70 -7.57 17.73 3.40
C LEU A 70 -8.52 18.86 3.01
N CYS A 71 -9.05 18.83 1.80
CA CYS A 71 -10.04 19.82 1.33
C CYS A 71 -11.43 19.61 1.93
N GLY A 72 -11.62 18.59 2.79
CA GLY A 72 -12.90 18.28 3.41
C GLY A 72 -13.94 17.75 2.42
N GLY A 73 -13.52 17.20 1.27
CA GLY A 73 -14.44 16.66 0.26
C GLY A 73 -15.18 15.40 0.68
N ASN A 74 -14.84 14.82 1.85
CA ASN A 74 -15.24 13.50 2.32
C ASN A 74 -16.55 13.44 3.16
N GLN A 75 -17.45 14.42 3.00
CA GLN A 75 -18.59 14.61 3.93
C GLN A 75 -19.82 13.73 3.64
N SER A 76 -19.98 13.19 2.43
CA SER A 76 -21.11 12.30 2.09
C SER A 76 -20.97 10.87 2.64
N SER A 77 -22.11 10.21 2.87
CA SER A 77 -22.18 8.86 3.45
C SER A 77 -21.51 7.76 2.62
N ILE A 78 -21.24 7.98 1.33
CA ILE A 78 -20.57 7.03 0.44
C ILE A 78 -19.04 7.03 0.57
N TRP A 79 -18.43 8.07 1.14
CA TRP A 79 -16.97 8.18 1.22
C TRP A 79 -16.29 7.05 2.00
N PRO A 80 -16.83 6.59 3.15
CA PRO A 80 -16.28 5.42 3.84
C PRO A 80 -16.28 4.15 2.98
N SER A 81 -17.28 3.98 2.10
CA SER A 81 -17.35 2.87 1.14
C SER A 81 -16.27 2.95 0.08
N LEU A 82 -16.15 4.13 -0.52
CA LEU A 82 -15.25 4.35 -1.65
C LEU A 82 -13.79 4.22 -1.19
N ASP A 83 -13.49 4.72 0.00
CA ASP A 83 -12.20 4.60 0.66
C ASP A 83 -11.86 3.13 0.97
N ALA A 84 -12.76 2.37 1.61
CA ALA A 84 -12.54 0.95 1.89
C ALA A 84 -12.35 0.12 0.59
N GLY A 85 -13.14 0.40 -0.45
CA GLY A 85 -13.03 -0.26 -1.75
C GLY A 85 -11.71 0.03 -2.45
N TYR A 86 -11.27 1.29 -2.47
CA TYR A 86 -9.97 1.67 -3.03
C TYR A 86 -8.82 0.96 -2.31
N HIS A 87 -8.80 1.01 -0.97
CA HIS A 87 -7.73 0.38 -0.20
C HIS A 87 -7.72 -1.14 -0.39
N PHE A 88 -8.89 -1.79 -0.52
CA PHE A 88 -8.97 -3.21 -0.86
C PHE A 88 -8.40 -3.53 -2.26
N VAL A 89 -8.73 -2.73 -3.28
CA VAL A 89 -8.16 -2.89 -4.63
C VAL A 89 -6.64 -2.70 -4.59
N ALA A 90 -6.14 -1.74 -3.82
CA ALA A 90 -4.71 -1.54 -3.61
C ALA A 90 -4.03 -2.75 -2.95
N VAL A 91 -4.69 -3.44 -2.00
CA VAL A 91 -4.19 -4.72 -1.44
C VAL A 91 -3.99 -5.75 -2.54
N VAL A 92 -4.98 -5.94 -3.41
CA VAL A 92 -4.91 -6.94 -4.48
C VAL A 92 -3.78 -6.62 -5.46
N PHE A 93 -3.65 -5.34 -5.85
CA PHE A 93 -2.56 -4.92 -6.73
C PHE A 93 -1.19 -5.10 -6.09
N PHE A 94 -0.98 -4.66 -4.84
CA PHE A 94 0.30 -4.84 -4.17
C PHE A 94 0.62 -6.31 -3.91
N LEU A 95 -0.37 -7.14 -3.60
CA LEU A 95 -0.19 -8.59 -3.49
C LEU A 95 0.28 -9.19 -4.83
N SER A 96 -0.33 -8.77 -5.95
CA SER A 96 0.11 -9.19 -7.29
C SER A 96 1.56 -8.76 -7.57
N ALA A 97 1.91 -7.51 -7.25
CA ALA A 97 3.27 -7.01 -7.39
C ALA A 97 4.27 -7.78 -6.50
N SER A 98 3.90 -8.11 -5.26
CA SER A 98 4.72 -8.90 -4.34
C SER A 98 5.02 -10.31 -4.88
N VAL A 99 4.04 -10.97 -5.50
CA VAL A 99 4.25 -12.30 -6.13
C VAL A 99 5.27 -12.21 -7.26
N VAL A 100 5.13 -11.20 -8.13
CA VAL A 100 6.09 -10.96 -9.23
C VAL A 100 7.49 -10.67 -8.70
N LEU A 101 7.60 -9.82 -7.66
CA LEU A 101 8.87 -9.48 -7.04
C LEU A 101 9.54 -10.69 -6.37
N ALA A 102 8.76 -11.53 -5.68
CA ALA A 102 9.25 -12.75 -5.06
C ALA A 102 9.79 -13.74 -6.11
N TYR A 103 9.09 -13.90 -7.24
CA TYR A 103 9.52 -14.74 -8.34
C TYR A 103 10.89 -14.30 -8.90
N ILE A 104 11.05 -13.02 -9.22
CA ILE A 104 12.33 -12.48 -9.74
C ILE A 104 13.44 -12.62 -8.70
N THR A 105 13.13 -12.38 -7.43
CA THR A 105 14.12 -12.48 -6.33
C THR A 105 14.66 -13.89 -6.19
N ILE A 106 13.80 -14.92 -6.25
CA ILE A 106 14.22 -16.32 -6.19
C ILE A 106 15.14 -16.64 -7.38
N TRP A 107 14.73 -16.26 -8.59
CA TRP A 107 15.52 -16.50 -9.79
C TRP A 107 16.90 -15.86 -9.72
N LEU A 108 16.99 -14.62 -9.25
CA LEU A 108 18.25 -13.91 -9.09
C LEU A 108 19.13 -14.50 -7.97
N GLY A 109 18.51 -15.02 -6.91
CA GLY A 109 19.21 -15.76 -5.85
C GLY A 109 19.86 -17.04 -6.38
N GLU A 110 19.18 -17.78 -7.24
CA GLU A 110 19.76 -18.95 -7.92
C GLU A 110 20.88 -18.56 -8.90
N ALA A 111 20.72 -17.47 -9.65
CA ALA A 111 21.78 -16.96 -10.52
C ALA A 111 23.06 -16.63 -9.74
N TYR A 112 22.94 -15.96 -8.59
CA TYR A 112 24.07 -15.63 -7.72
C TYR A 112 24.79 -16.87 -7.14
N LYS A 113 24.03 -17.91 -6.74
CA LYS A 113 24.62 -19.17 -6.25
C LYS A 113 25.52 -19.85 -7.28
N ASN A 114 25.11 -19.80 -8.55
CA ASN A 114 25.84 -20.44 -9.65
C ASN A 114 27.02 -19.59 -10.12
N LEU A 115 26.87 -18.26 -10.14
CA LEU A 115 27.89 -17.31 -10.57
C LEU A 115 27.97 -16.14 -9.57
N PRO A 116 28.84 -16.26 -8.54
CA PRO A 116 28.96 -15.23 -7.51
C PRO A 116 29.58 -13.96 -8.09
N ASP A 117 28.73 -13.00 -8.43
CA ASP A 117 29.13 -11.68 -8.92
C ASP A 117 28.65 -10.56 -7.96
N PRO A 118 29.52 -9.61 -7.56
CA PRO A 118 29.15 -8.52 -6.67
C PRO A 118 28.01 -7.62 -7.18
N GLN A 119 27.88 -7.44 -8.50
CA GLN A 119 26.81 -6.64 -9.06
C GLN A 119 25.47 -7.36 -8.96
N VAL A 120 25.45 -8.68 -9.22
CA VAL A 120 24.27 -9.54 -9.01
C VAL A 120 23.83 -9.52 -7.54
N LEU A 121 24.78 -9.63 -6.59
CA LEU A 121 24.47 -9.57 -5.15
C LEU A 121 23.79 -8.26 -4.75
N LYS A 122 24.27 -7.12 -5.27
CA LYS A 122 23.68 -5.81 -5.01
C LYS A 122 22.23 -5.73 -5.53
N VAL A 123 21.98 -6.20 -6.75
CA VAL A 123 20.63 -6.23 -7.32
C VAL A 123 19.70 -7.17 -6.54
N TYR A 124 20.21 -8.31 -6.09
CA TYR A 124 19.47 -9.26 -5.25
C TYR A 124 19.03 -8.64 -3.92
N GLN A 125 19.90 -7.89 -3.23
CA GLN A 125 19.56 -7.18 -2.00
C GLN A 125 18.51 -6.07 -2.24
N LEU A 126 18.59 -5.37 -3.36
CA LEU A 126 17.58 -4.38 -3.76
C LEU A 126 16.21 -5.04 -3.99
N TYR A 127 16.15 -6.21 -4.61
CA TYR A 127 14.87 -6.91 -4.79
C TYR A 127 14.32 -7.49 -3.50
N ILE A 128 15.17 -8.03 -2.60
CA ILE A 128 14.72 -8.45 -1.27
C ILE A 128 14.05 -7.30 -0.52
N SER A 129 14.72 -6.14 -0.49
CA SER A 129 14.14 -4.96 0.18
C SER A 129 12.86 -4.50 -0.49
N ALA A 130 12.79 -4.50 -1.82
CA ALA A 130 11.55 -4.17 -2.54
C ALA A 130 10.41 -5.16 -2.23
N VAL A 131 10.70 -6.48 -2.15
CA VAL A 131 9.72 -7.52 -1.79
C VAL A 131 9.16 -7.26 -0.40
N VAL A 132 10.03 -7.06 0.59
CA VAL A 132 9.62 -6.79 1.97
C VAL A 132 8.75 -5.54 2.04
N MET A 133 9.17 -4.45 1.38
CA MET A 133 8.38 -3.20 1.37
C MET A 133 7.02 -3.38 0.67
N SER A 134 6.94 -4.20 -0.39
CA SER A 134 5.67 -4.48 -1.07
C SER A 134 4.69 -5.27 -0.19
N TYR A 135 5.17 -6.23 0.61
CA TYR A 135 4.33 -6.93 1.59
C TYR A 135 3.90 -6.03 2.75
N VAL A 136 4.79 -5.16 3.23
CA VAL A 136 4.43 -4.14 4.22
C VAL A 136 3.36 -3.20 3.67
N ALA A 137 3.50 -2.72 2.43
CA ALA A 137 2.47 -1.91 1.77
C ALA A 137 1.14 -2.66 1.67
N THR A 138 1.16 -3.93 1.26
CA THR A 138 -0.04 -4.80 1.21
C THR A 138 -0.74 -4.86 2.57
N LEU A 139 0.01 -5.11 3.64
CA LEU A 139 -0.53 -5.18 5.01
C LEU A 139 -1.12 -3.84 5.46
N LEU A 140 -0.43 -2.73 5.19
CA LEU A 140 -0.91 -1.39 5.56
C LEU A 140 -2.20 -1.04 4.80
N TYR A 141 -2.28 -1.35 3.50
CA TYR A 141 -3.51 -1.14 2.72
C TYR A 141 -4.67 -1.99 3.25
N PHE A 142 -4.37 -3.22 3.69
CA PHE A 142 -5.36 -4.13 4.25
C PHE A 142 -5.89 -3.64 5.60
N LEU A 143 -5.01 -3.20 6.49
CA LEU A 143 -5.39 -2.59 7.77
C LEU A 143 -6.22 -1.33 7.55
N HIS A 144 -5.87 -0.50 6.57
CA HIS A 144 -6.65 0.70 6.22
C HIS A 144 -8.05 0.32 5.75
N ALA A 145 -8.18 -0.65 4.84
CA ALA A 145 -9.47 -1.13 4.36
C ALA A 145 -10.37 -1.63 5.51
N ILE A 146 -9.80 -2.40 6.46
CA ILE A 146 -10.51 -2.87 7.65
C ILE A 146 -10.97 -1.70 8.51
N PHE A 147 -10.07 -0.76 8.84
CA PHE A 147 -10.44 0.38 9.68
C PHE A 147 -11.50 1.28 9.03
N SER A 148 -11.45 1.44 7.71
CA SER A 148 -12.47 2.17 6.96
C SER A 148 -13.81 1.44 6.93
N ALA A 149 -13.82 0.12 6.76
CA ALA A 149 -15.04 -0.68 6.86
C ALA A 149 -15.65 -0.66 8.27
N LEU A 150 -14.82 -0.71 9.32
CA LEU A 150 -15.25 -0.58 10.71
C LEU A 150 -15.82 0.81 11.01
N ARG A 151 -15.27 1.87 10.41
CA ARG A 151 -15.80 3.25 10.49
C ARG A 151 -17.15 3.35 9.80
N TRP A 152 -17.30 2.75 8.61
CA TRP A 152 -18.57 2.72 7.91
C TRP A 152 -19.65 2.05 8.75
N LYS A 153 -19.43 0.83 9.27
CA LYS A 153 -20.46 0.11 10.04
C LYS A 153 -20.98 0.87 11.28
N ARG A 154 -20.30 1.93 11.72
CA ARG A 154 -20.66 2.76 12.87
C ARG A 154 -21.22 4.14 12.51
N SER A 155 -21.25 4.52 11.22
CA SER A 155 -21.89 5.76 10.72
C SER A 155 -23.29 5.48 10.22
#